data_AF-A0A958XV54-F1
#
_entry.id   AF-A0A958XV54-F1
#
_cell.length_a   1.000
_cell.length_b   1.000
_cell.length_c   1.000
_cell.angle_alpha   90.00
_cell.angle_beta   90.00
_cell.angle_gamma   90.00
#
_symmetry.space_group_name_H-M   'P 1'
#
loop_
_entity.id
_entity.type
_entity.pdbx_description
1 polymer ?
#
loop_
_entity_poly.entity_id
_entity_poly.type
_entity_poly.pdbx_seq_one_letter_code
_entity_poly.pdbx_strand_id
1 'polypeptide(L)'
;MTFQVVFNLYPFNETLYLPSANIVRSDESGELTYVVQRATAATMPPYSLEMTPQLRQLLDIVELLTPKALESKFKPSRARTETPLAQLLANKDTKPVVERFIFSQLDLFLSDLVRYRLPLTLHAERKTLAKDVQVAYSQEALVPHLFFKKTSEGIEYRLRLGTEQEAWNLQERNVVPLTNTDPAWLLIDYVLFRAPGINGNMVRPFRQKESVHIPPDKERVYFRQFIAKSIRRSRVEAEGFRVDKQENLRATRLEVVEHVLEGRWMLKPVFEYEGAEFSPGDRRDRVTSLDIPEDGPGEVSVQLICRDAEAEAEKLRFLSEMGLQDTGGGTFGTEEAGLSATILFLTRHLATLEAAGFSIAPPQVEGKTLALLAHEIGVRSEAQGDWFDIKGEVQVGTFSFPFKKFVPYLRRNDTYFPLPDGAWFLIPGEWFARYGELAGAVQEHQDQLRLPKALFTVLQAAGSESVPEAGFPDIDPDNVAFS
;
A
#
# COMPACT_ATOMS: atom_id res chain seq x y z
N MET A 1 16.07 -9.93 39.13
CA MET A 1 16.21 -10.82 37.96
C MET A 1 14.93 -10.74 37.16
N THR A 2 15.03 -10.46 35.88
CA THR A 2 13.88 -10.35 34.97
C THR A 2 13.91 -11.49 33.95
N PHE A 3 12.77 -11.80 33.38
CA PHE A 3 12.63 -12.80 32.33
C PHE A 3 12.01 -12.14 31.11
N GLN A 4 12.33 -12.65 29.93
CA GLN A 4 11.76 -12.19 28.68
C GLN A 4 11.50 -13.36 27.75
N VAL A 5 10.46 -13.24 26.90
CA VAL A 5 10.29 -14.17 25.78
C VAL A 5 11.26 -13.77 24.67
N VAL A 6 12.12 -14.72 24.30
CA VAL A 6 13.08 -14.60 23.21
C VAL A 6 12.75 -15.66 22.17
N PHE A 7 12.60 -15.20 20.94
CA PHE A 7 12.37 -16.09 19.81
C PHE A 7 13.69 -16.64 19.31
N ASN A 8 13.65 -17.83 18.72
CA ASN A 8 14.84 -18.51 18.27
C ASN A 8 14.59 -19.25 16.95
N LEU A 9 15.46 -19.06 15.98
CA LEU A 9 15.48 -19.87 14.76
C LEU A 9 16.49 -21.00 14.91
N TYR A 10 16.07 -22.25 14.71
CA TYR A 10 16.97 -23.40 14.70
C TYR A 10 16.99 -24.06 13.31
N PRO A 11 18.13 -24.59 12.85
CA PRO A 11 18.21 -25.29 11.58
C PRO A 11 17.48 -26.62 11.72
N PHE A 12 16.45 -26.84 10.89
CA PHE A 12 15.82 -28.15 10.74
C PHE A 12 16.60 -29.02 9.77
N ASN A 13 17.12 -28.41 8.70
CA ASN A 13 18.09 -28.99 7.78
C ASN A 13 19.00 -27.87 7.22
N GLU A 14 19.90 -28.19 6.29
CA GLU A 14 20.85 -27.23 5.70
C GLU A 14 20.20 -26.02 5.00
N THR A 15 18.93 -26.13 4.62
CA THR A 15 18.23 -25.15 3.80
C THR A 15 17.04 -24.49 4.47
N LEU A 16 16.61 -24.99 5.64
CA LEU A 16 15.37 -24.62 6.31
C LEU A 16 15.59 -24.40 7.81
N TYR A 17 15.12 -23.26 8.29
CA TYR A 17 15.05 -22.93 9.71
C TYR A 17 13.60 -22.98 10.17
N LEU A 18 13.39 -23.37 11.44
CA LEU A 18 12.08 -23.34 12.08
C LEU A 18 12.16 -22.47 13.33
N PRO A 19 11.06 -21.77 13.69
CA PRO A 19 11.05 -20.91 14.85
C PRO A 19 10.70 -21.68 16.13
N SER A 20 11.14 -21.13 17.24
CA SER A 20 10.85 -21.56 18.60
C SER A 20 10.78 -20.33 19.49
N ALA A 21 10.16 -20.46 20.66
CA ALA A 21 10.04 -19.38 21.63
C ALA A 21 10.50 -19.89 23.00
N ASN A 22 11.34 -19.11 23.67
CA ASN A 22 12.00 -19.47 24.91
C ASN A 22 11.84 -18.36 25.93
N ILE A 23 11.69 -18.73 27.20
CA ILE A 23 11.84 -17.84 28.34
C ILE A 23 13.33 -17.78 28.65
N VAL A 24 13.91 -16.60 28.52
CA VAL A 24 15.33 -16.32 28.76
C VAL A 24 15.44 -15.42 29.99
N ARG A 25 16.44 -15.68 30.82
CA ARG A 25 16.74 -14.86 31.98
C ARG A 25 17.59 -13.66 31.55
N SER A 26 17.28 -12.47 32.05
CA SER A 26 18.14 -11.30 31.91
C SER A 26 18.93 -11.01 33.19
N ASP A 27 20.15 -10.49 33.03
CA ASP A 27 20.98 -10.04 34.15
C ASP A 27 20.60 -8.62 34.63
N GLU A 28 21.39 -8.09 35.57
CA GLU A 28 21.14 -6.77 36.17
C GLU A 28 21.35 -5.61 35.16
N SER A 29 22.15 -5.82 34.12
CA SER A 29 22.30 -4.89 32.98
C SER A 29 21.20 -5.04 31.92
N GLY A 30 20.31 -6.03 32.07
CA GLY A 30 19.26 -6.33 31.11
C GLY A 30 19.70 -7.19 29.92
N GLU A 31 20.93 -7.71 29.93
CA GLU A 31 21.43 -8.58 28.86
C GLU A 31 20.84 -9.99 28.96
N LEU A 32 20.61 -10.62 27.80
CA LEU A 32 20.03 -11.95 27.70
C LEU A 32 21.07 -13.03 28.05
N THR A 33 20.76 -13.84 29.08
CA THR A 33 21.63 -14.92 29.56
C THR A 33 21.19 -16.29 29.04
N TYR A 34 20.76 -17.21 29.90
CA TYR A 34 20.46 -18.59 29.51
C TYR A 34 18.97 -18.81 29.27
N VAL A 35 18.67 -19.71 28.33
CA VAL A 35 17.32 -20.26 28.13
C VAL A 35 16.93 -21.09 29.35
N VAL A 36 15.80 -20.73 29.96
CA VAL A 36 15.25 -21.42 31.14
C VAL A 36 14.26 -22.49 30.72
N GLN A 37 13.28 -22.12 29.90
CA GLN A 37 12.18 -23.00 29.51
C GLN A 37 11.58 -22.55 28.17
N ARG A 38 10.86 -23.44 27.49
CA ARG A 38 10.07 -23.07 26.30
C ARG A 38 8.92 -22.13 26.71
N ALA A 39 8.71 -21.06 25.94
CA ALA A 39 7.62 -20.13 26.16
C ALA A 39 6.31 -20.67 25.55
N THR A 40 5.28 -20.78 26.38
CA THR A 40 3.90 -21.10 26.01
C THR A 40 2.95 -20.33 26.92
N ALA A 41 1.67 -20.27 26.57
CA ALA A 41 0.64 -19.65 27.43
C ALA A 41 0.60 -20.24 28.85
N ALA A 42 0.97 -21.51 29.02
CA ALA A 42 1.01 -22.17 30.32
C ALA A 42 2.31 -21.92 31.10
N THR A 43 3.44 -21.72 30.43
CA THR A 43 4.76 -21.60 31.09
C THR A 43 5.15 -20.17 31.42
N MET A 44 4.48 -19.18 30.84
CA MET A 44 4.79 -17.76 31.05
C MET A 44 4.35 -17.16 32.40
N PRO A 45 3.13 -17.46 32.93
CA PRO A 45 2.65 -16.81 34.15
C PRO A 45 3.58 -16.96 35.38
N PRO A 46 4.25 -18.11 35.63
CA PRO A 46 5.21 -18.25 36.72
C PRO A 46 6.41 -17.29 36.68
N TYR A 47 6.70 -16.70 35.51
CA TYR A 47 7.81 -15.76 35.31
C TYR A 47 7.32 -14.30 35.19
N SER A 48 6.06 -14.04 35.55
CA SER A 48 5.44 -12.71 35.44
C SER A 48 5.44 -12.14 34.02
N LEU A 49 5.35 -13.03 33.02
CA LEU A 49 5.26 -12.66 31.61
C LEU A 49 3.81 -12.65 31.15
N GLU A 50 3.34 -11.51 30.64
CA GLU A 50 1.97 -11.35 30.16
C GLU A 50 1.80 -11.78 28.69
N MET A 51 0.63 -12.34 28.38
CA MET A 51 0.27 -12.75 27.02
C MET A 51 -0.37 -11.59 26.25
N THR A 52 0.46 -10.79 25.59
CA THR A 52 -0.04 -9.71 24.71
C THR A 52 -0.61 -10.29 23.40
N PRO A 53 -1.50 -9.56 22.70
CA PRO A 53 -2.02 -9.99 21.40
C PRO A 53 -0.91 -10.27 20.36
N GLN A 54 0.14 -9.46 20.36
CA GLN A 54 1.30 -9.59 19.47
C GLN A 54 2.06 -10.89 19.78
N LEU A 55 2.29 -11.16 21.06
CA LEU A 55 3.01 -12.35 21.48
C LEU A 55 2.20 -13.62 21.19
N ARG A 56 0.88 -13.57 21.39
CA ARG A 56 -0.03 -14.67 21.04
C ARG A 56 0.07 -15.02 19.56
N GLN A 57 -0.03 -14.03 18.69
CA GLN A 57 0.09 -14.22 17.23
C GLN A 57 1.42 -14.90 16.85
N LEU A 58 2.54 -14.46 17.43
CA LEU A 58 3.85 -15.06 17.16
C LEU A 58 3.98 -16.49 17.70
N LEU A 59 3.44 -16.77 18.89
CA LEU A 59 3.42 -18.11 19.46
C LEU A 59 2.53 -19.07 18.65
N ASP A 60 1.40 -18.58 18.13
CA ASP A 60 0.53 -19.36 17.23
C ASP A 60 1.30 -19.75 15.96
N ILE A 61 2.07 -18.82 15.36
CA ILE A 61 2.93 -19.14 14.21
C ILE A 61 4.01 -20.16 14.59
N VAL A 62 4.65 -20.03 15.76
CA VAL A 62 5.63 -20.99 16.27
C VAL A 62 5.01 -22.39 16.41
N GLU A 63 3.78 -22.49 16.91
CA GLU A 63 3.06 -23.74 17.05
C GLU A 63 2.73 -24.37 15.68
N LEU A 64 2.24 -23.57 14.74
CA LEU A 64 1.94 -23.98 13.36
C LEU A 64 3.17 -24.51 12.61
N LEU A 65 4.36 -23.97 12.93
CA LEU A 65 5.61 -24.35 12.29
C LEU A 65 6.38 -25.45 13.04
N THR A 66 5.81 -26.04 14.09
CA THR A 66 6.41 -27.23 14.69
C THR A 66 6.36 -28.42 13.73
N PRO A 67 7.36 -29.34 13.78
CA PRO A 67 7.36 -30.52 12.92
C PRO A 67 6.06 -31.32 13.00
N LYS A 68 5.53 -31.56 14.21
CA LYS A 68 4.26 -32.28 14.42
C LYS A 68 3.07 -31.59 13.76
N ALA A 69 2.95 -30.26 13.90
CA ALA A 69 1.85 -29.52 13.28
C ALA A 69 1.92 -29.58 11.75
N LEU A 70 3.12 -29.47 11.19
CA LEU A 70 3.36 -29.57 9.74
C LEU A 70 3.06 -30.99 9.21
N GLU A 71 3.51 -32.02 9.92
CA GLU A 71 3.26 -33.44 9.61
C GLU A 71 1.77 -33.76 9.61
N SER A 72 1.02 -33.20 10.55
CA SER A 72 -0.44 -33.34 10.63
C SER A 72 -1.16 -32.59 9.51
N LYS A 73 -0.77 -31.34 9.26
CA LYS A 73 -1.38 -30.47 8.24
C LYS A 73 -1.22 -31.02 6.82
N PHE A 74 -0.04 -31.57 6.51
CA PHE A 74 0.29 -32.08 5.18
C PHE A 74 0.17 -33.61 5.07
N LYS A 75 -0.52 -34.25 6.03
CA LYS A 75 -0.83 -35.67 5.97
C LYS A 75 -1.59 -35.99 4.69
N PRO A 76 -1.08 -36.89 3.82
CA PRO A 76 -1.80 -37.31 2.63
C PRO A 76 -3.12 -38.00 3.02
N SER A 77 -4.22 -37.70 2.33
CA SER A 77 -5.55 -38.23 2.67
C SER A 77 -5.66 -39.76 2.68
N ARG A 78 -4.72 -40.46 2.01
CA ARG A 78 -4.66 -41.93 1.95
C ARG A 78 -3.73 -42.56 3.00
N ALA A 79 -2.97 -41.78 3.74
CA ALA A 79 -2.01 -42.29 4.72
C ALA A 79 -2.68 -42.57 6.08
N ARG A 80 -2.44 -43.75 6.67
CA ARG A 80 -2.93 -44.09 8.02
C ARG A 80 -2.20 -43.28 9.10
N THR A 81 -0.88 -43.13 8.97
CA THR A 81 0.01 -42.39 9.88
C THR A 81 0.48 -41.07 9.26
N GLU A 82 0.92 -40.14 10.11
CA GLU A 82 1.59 -38.92 9.65
C GLU A 82 2.94 -39.24 9.02
N THR A 83 3.27 -38.57 7.92
CA THR A 83 4.55 -38.70 7.24
C THR A 83 5.53 -37.72 7.87
N PRO A 84 6.72 -38.14 8.32
CA PRO A 84 7.70 -37.25 8.93
C PRO A 84 8.06 -36.06 8.03
N LEU A 85 8.28 -34.87 8.62
CA LEU A 85 8.54 -33.64 7.86
C LEU A 85 9.76 -33.78 6.93
N ALA A 86 10.79 -34.50 7.36
CA ALA A 86 11.97 -34.78 6.54
C ALA A 86 11.62 -35.54 5.24
N GLN A 87 10.66 -36.47 5.28
CA GLN A 87 10.21 -37.20 4.09
C GLN A 87 9.32 -36.34 3.20
N LEU A 88 8.45 -35.51 3.79
CA LEU A 88 7.63 -34.55 3.04
C LEU A 88 8.49 -33.54 2.27
N LEU A 89 9.62 -33.11 2.85
CA LEU A 89 10.58 -32.20 2.22
C LEU A 89 11.53 -32.91 1.22
N ALA A 90 11.63 -34.24 1.26
CA ALA A 90 12.41 -35.02 0.30
C ALA A 90 11.61 -35.37 -0.97
N ASN A 91 10.27 -35.44 -0.87
CA ASN A 91 9.40 -35.76 -1.99
C ASN A 91 9.15 -34.53 -2.89
N LYS A 92 9.35 -34.69 -4.21
CA LYS A 92 9.27 -33.63 -5.22
C LYS A 92 7.88 -32.99 -5.33
N ASP A 93 6.81 -33.74 -5.05
CA ASP A 93 5.43 -33.25 -5.20
C ASP A 93 4.98 -32.47 -3.96
N THR A 94 5.39 -32.92 -2.77
CA THR A 94 4.99 -32.29 -1.50
C THR A 94 5.91 -31.15 -1.10
N LYS A 95 7.21 -31.25 -1.39
CA LYS A 95 8.22 -30.26 -0.98
C LYS A 95 7.82 -28.82 -1.33
N PRO A 96 7.42 -28.48 -2.58
CA PRO A 96 7.13 -27.08 -2.93
C PRO A 96 5.94 -26.51 -2.15
N VAL A 97 4.93 -27.34 -1.86
CA VAL A 97 3.73 -26.93 -1.12
C VAL A 97 4.06 -26.69 0.35
N VAL A 98 4.83 -27.60 0.96
CA VAL A 98 5.26 -27.51 2.35
C VAL A 98 6.20 -26.32 2.55
N GLU A 99 7.22 -26.17 1.70
CA GLU A 99 8.16 -25.03 1.75
C GLU A 99 7.44 -23.71 1.57
N ARG A 100 6.51 -23.60 0.61
CA ARG A 100 5.72 -22.37 0.40
C ARG A 100 4.94 -21.98 1.64
N PHE A 101 4.34 -22.95 2.34
CA PHE A 101 3.63 -22.69 3.59
C PHE A 101 4.60 -22.26 4.71
N ILE A 102 5.72 -22.96 4.89
CA ILE A 102 6.67 -22.61 5.94
C ILE A 102 7.25 -21.22 5.70
N PHE A 103 7.67 -20.91 4.47
CA PHE A 103 8.26 -19.62 4.15
C PHE A 103 7.27 -18.46 4.23
N SER A 104 5.98 -18.67 3.91
CA SER A 104 4.97 -17.62 4.09
C SER A 104 4.70 -17.30 5.56
N GLN A 105 4.65 -18.32 6.42
CA GLN A 105 4.50 -18.12 7.86
C GLN A 105 5.76 -17.52 8.48
N LEU A 106 6.95 -17.93 8.03
CA LEU A 106 8.21 -17.31 8.47
C LEU A 106 8.33 -15.86 8.06
N ASP A 107 7.86 -15.46 6.86
CA ASP A 107 7.87 -14.06 6.44
C ASP A 107 6.99 -13.19 7.36
N LEU A 108 5.80 -13.68 7.71
CA LEU A 108 4.94 -13.00 8.70
C LEU A 108 5.61 -12.90 10.06
N PHE A 109 6.15 -14.03 10.55
CA PHE A 109 6.85 -14.10 11.83
C PHE A 109 8.02 -13.12 11.93
N LEU A 110 8.90 -13.09 10.92
CA LEU A 110 10.07 -12.19 10.91
C LEU A 110 9.66 -10.72 10.73
N SER A 111 8.63 -10.45 9.91
CA SER A 111 8.10 -9.09 9.76
C SER A 111 7.55 -8.54 11.08
N ASP A 112 6.81 -9.35 11.83
CA ASP A 112 6.27 -8.97 13.15
C ASP A 112 7.38 -8.81 14.19
N LEU A 113 8.39 -9.69 14.21
CA LEU A 113 9.54 -9.55 15.12
C LEU A 113 10.28 -8.23 14.92
N VAL A 114 10.54 -7.86 13.65
CA VAL A 114 11.20 -6.59 13.32
C VAL A 114 10.30 -5.40 13.67
N ARG A 115 9.00 -5.47 13.33
CA ARG A 115 8.02 -4.41 13.61
C ARG A 115 7.89 -4.12 15.11
N TYR A 116 7.81 -5.17 15.93
CA TYR A 116 7.65 -5.05 17.37
C TYR A 116 8.98 -5.02 18.14
N ARG A 117 10.11 -5.12 17.44
CA ARG A 117 11.48 -5.16 18.00
C ARG A 117 11.65 -6.20 19.11
N LEU A 118 11.07 -7.37 18.91
CA LEU A 118 11.19 -8.48 19.86
C LEU A 118 12.53 -9.21 19.65
N PRO A 119 13.17 -9.73 20.71
CA PRO A 119 14.48 -10.36 20.57
C PRO A 119 14.41 -11.69 19.82
N LEU A 120 15.36 -11.88 18.90
CA LEU A 120 15.57 -13.11 18.14
C LEU A 120 17.00 -13.61 18.35
N THR A 121 17.14 -14.93 18.49
CA THR A 121 18.44 -15.61 18.50
C THR A 121 18.54 -16.61 17.35
N LEU A 122 19.77 -16.95 16.97
CA LEU A 122 20.07 -18.03 16.04
C LEU A 122 20.63 -19.24 16.81
N HIS A 123 19.94 -20.37 16.75
CA HIS A 123 20.38 -21.64 17.30
C HIS A 123 20.81 -21.55 18.78
N ALA A 124 20.04 -20.83 19.60
CA ALA A 124 20.29 -20.73 21.03
C ALA A 124 19.98 -22.05 21.75
N GLU A 125 21.03 -22.73 22.17
CA GLU A 125 20.95 -23.91 23.03
C GLU A 125 20.91 -23.52 24.52
N ARG A 126 20.52 -24.46 25.39
CA ARG A 126 20.38 -24.19 26.85
C ARG A 126 21.65 -23.68 27.54
N LYS A 127 22.83 -24.09 27.06
CA LYS A 127 24.13 -23.71 27.63
C LYS A 127 24.75 -22.48 26.96
N THR A 128 24.14 -22.01 25.88
CA THR A 128 24.62 -20.84 25.14
C THR A 128 24.03 -19.58 25.78
N LEU A 129 24.86 -18.55 25.93
CA LEU A 129 24.36 -17.23 26.31
C LEU A 129 23.60 -16.65 25.11
N ALA A 130 22.33 -16.30 25.32
CA ALA A 130 21.45 -15.80 24.28
C ALA A 130 21.98 -14.50 23.65
N LYS A 131 22.66 -13.64 24.43
CA LYS A 131 23.33 -12.44 23.89
C LYS A 131 24.40 -12.73 22.83
N ASP A 132 25.12 -13.86 22.96
CA ASP A 132 26.22 -14.21 22.05
C ASP A 132 25.71 -14.68 20.67
N VAL A 133 24.42 -15.07 20.62
CA VAL A 133 23.75 -15.56 19.41
C VAL A 133 22.52 -14.73 19.05
N GLN A 134 22.43 -13.52 19.60
CA GLN A 134 21.35 -12.59 19.33
C GLN A 134 21.48 -12.02 17.92
N VAL A 135 20.36 -11.99 17.20
CA VAL A 135 20.25 -11.44 15.86
C VAL A 135 19.87 -9.97 15.95
N ALA A 136 20.66 -9.11 15.31
CA ALA A 136 20.33 -7.70 15.16
C ALA A 136 19.39 -7.48 13.96
N TYR A 137 18.62 -6.39 13.96
CA TYR A 137 17.71 -6.03 12.88
C TYR A 137 18.21 -4.82 12.12
N SER A 138 18.33 -4.94 10.80
CA SER A 138 18.57 -3.78 9.94
C SER A 138 17.29 -2.95 9.79
N GLN A 139 17.44 -1.62 9.79
CA GLN A 139 16.36 -0.70 9.41
C GLN A 139 16.28 -0.49 7.90
N GLU A 140 17.37 -0.78 7.19
CA GLU A 140 17.46 -0.63 5.74
C GLU A 140 17.33 -1.99 5.04
N ALA A 141 16.54 -2.01 3.97
CA ALA A 141 16.45 -3.16 3.08
C ALA A 141 17.68 -3.22 2.17
N LEU A 142 18.10 -4.43 1.82
CA LEU A 142 19.17 -4.63 0.85
C LEU A 142 18.66 -4.42 -0.56
N VAL A 143 19.52 -3.81 -1.37
CA VAL A 143 19.35 -3.64 -2.81
C VAL A 143 20.12 -4.75 -3.51
N PRO A 144 19.46 -5.57 -4.36
CA PRO A 144 20.15 -6.50 -5.24
C PRO A 144 20.82 -5.78 -6.39
N HIS A 145 22.08 -6.13 -6.67
CA HIS A 145 22.85 -5.64 -7.81
C HIS A 145 23.11 -6.81 -8.76
N LEU A 146 22.50 -6.78 -9.93
CA LEU A 146 22.55 -7.83 -10.95
C LEU A 146 23.48 -7.37 -12.07
N PHE A 147 24.48 -8.19 -12.40
CA PHE A 147 25.36 -7.93 -13.53
C PHE A 147 25.24 -9.07 -14.53
N PHE A 148 25.00 -8.73 -15.80
CA PHE A 148 24.91 -9.69 -16.91
C PHE A 148 25.91 -9.35 -17.99
N LYS A 149 26.67 -10.34 -18.46
CA LYS A 149 27.58 -10.19 -19.59
C LYS A 149 27.29 -11.24 -20.65
N LYS A 150 26.89 -10.79 -21.86
CA LYS A 150 26.70 -11.67 -23.01
C LYS A 150 28.05 -12.06 -23.59
N THR A 151 28.24 -13.36 -23.82
CA THR A 151 29.44 -13.95 -24.41
C THR A 151 29.05 -14.90 -25.54
N SER A 152 30.03 -15.40 -26.31
CA SER A 152 29.78 -16.40 -27.36
C SER A 152 29.29 -17.74 -26.82
N GLU A 153 29.54 -18.04 -25.54
CA GLU A 153 29.19 -19.31 -24.91
C GLU A 153 27.87 -19.24 -24.11
N GLY A 154 27.25 -18.06 -24.00
CA GLY A 154 26.06 -17.80 -23.18
C GLY A 154 26.21 -16.53 -22.35
N ILE A 155 25.56 -16.46 -21.18
CA ILE A 155 25.57 -15.28 -20.32
C ILE A 155 26.27 -15.56 -19.01
N GLU A 156 27.21 -14.69 -18.64
CA GLU A 156 27.76 -14.63 -17.29
C GLU A 156 26.87 -13.75 -16.42
N TYR A 157 26.33 -14.30 -15.33
CA TYR A 157 25.48 -13.61 -14.38
C TYR A 157 26.17 -13.50 -13.02
N ARG A 158 26.20 -12.31 -12.42
CA ARG A 158 26.65 -12.05 -11.04
C ARG A 158 25.55 -11.38 -10.23
N LEU A 159 25.44 -11.77 -8.97
CA LEU A 159 24.57 -11.15 -7.98
C LEU A 159 25.41 -10.61 -6.83
N ARG A 160 25.23 -9.35 -6.50
CA ARG A 160 25.77 -8.67 -5.32
C ARG A 160 24.63 -8.11 -4.47
N LEU A 161 24.90 -7.84 -3.21
CA LEU A 161 23.95 -7.22 -2.29
C LEU A 161 24.59 -5.99 -1.64
N GLY A 162 23.78 -5.02 -1.26
CA GLY A 162 24.26 -3.86 -0.52
C GLY A 162 23.21 -2.77 -0.41
N THR A 163 23.67 -1.53 -0.42
CA THR A 163 22.82 -0.33 -0.46
C THR A 163 22.64 0.14 -1.90
N GLU A 164 21.97 1.27 -2.10
CA GLU A 164 21.89 1.91 -3.42
C GLU A 164 23.27 2.35 -3.97
N GLN A 165 24.24 2.64 -3.10
CA GLN A 165 25.54 3.21 -3.49
C GLN A 165 26.67 2.17 -3.50
N GLU A 166 26.60 1.20 -2.58
CA GLU A 166 27.67 0.23 -2.38
C GLU A 166 27.12 -1.19 -2.49
N ALA A 167 27.85 -2.07 -3.16
CA ALA A 167 27.52 -3.47 -3.31
C ALA A 167 28.75 -4.33 -3.00
N TRP A 168 28.51 -5.47 -2.36
CA TRP A 168 29.54 -6.44 -1.96
C TRP A 168 29.20 -7.83 -2.47
N ASN A 169 30.23 -8.68 -2.60
CA ASN A 169 30.04 -10.04 -3.10
C ASN A 169 29.50 -10.96 -2.00
N LEU A 170 28.56 -11.83 -2.35
CA LEU A 170 27.92 -12.74 -1.38
C LEU A 170 28.89 -13.72 -0.72
N GLN A 171 30.07 -13.94 -1.31
CA GLN A 171 31.15 -14.77 -0.76
C GLN A 171 31.93 -14.08 0.38
N GLU A 172 31.89 -12.74 0.46
CA GLU A 172 32.64 -11.95 1.44
C GLU A 172 31.98 -11.98 2.83
N ARG A 173 30.72 -12.43 2.91
CA ARG A 173 29.92 -12.44 4.13
C ARG A 173 29.22 -13.77 4.34
N ASN A 174 28.86 -14.08 5.59
CA ASN A 174 28.07 -15.26 5.87
C ASN A 174 26.58 -14.99 5.57
N VAL A 175 26.18 -15.20 4.32
CA VAL A 175 24.79 -15.00 3.89
C VAL A 175 23.98 -16.29 4.03
N VAL A 176 22.95 -16.27 4.86
CA VAL A 176 22.02 -17.39 5.08
C VAL A 176 20.59 -16.97 4.68
N PRO A 177 20.02 -17.55 3.60
CA PRO A 177 18.63 -17.29 3.25
C PRO A 177 17.69 -18.00 4.24
N LEU A 178 16.84 -17.24 4.92
CA LEU A 178 15.86 -17.75 5.88
C LEU A 178 14.51 -18.06 5.22
N THR A 179 14.12 -17.28 4.21
CA THR A 179 12.89 -17.50 3.44
C THR A 179 13.15 -17.59 1.94
N ASN A 180 12.32 -18.35 1.24
CA ASN A 180 12.25 -18.35 -0.22
C ASN A 180 10.99 -17.59 -0.71
N THR A 181 10.79 -16.39 -0.17
CA THR A 181 9.75 -15.42 -0.56
C THR A 181 10.38 -14.26 -1.33
N ASP A 182 9.58 -13.45 -2.00
CA ASP A 182 10.00 -12.12 -2.48
C ASP A 182 9.07 -11.07 -1.82
N PRO A 183 9.59 -10.22 -0.91
CA PRO A 183 11.00 -10.09 -0.50
C PRO A 183 11.55 -11.30 0.27
N ALA A 184 12.86 -11.56 0.14
CA ALA A 184 13.56 -12.56 0.94
C ALA A 184 14.00 -12.01 2.30
N TRP A 185 14.01 -12.86 3.31
CA TRP A 185 14.73 -12.62 4.57
C TRP A 185 16.10 -13.29 4.52
N LEU A 186 17.15 -12.50 4.72
CA LEU A 186 18.54 -12.94 4.71
C LEU A 186 19.16 -12.62 6.07
N LEU A 187 19.86 -13.59 6.64
CA LEU A 187 20.72 -13.37 7.80
C LEU A 187 22.16 -13.22 7.29
N ILE A 188 22.77 -12.07 7.56
CA ILE A 188 24.11 -11.71 7.11
C ILE A 188 24.91 -11.29 8.33
N ASP A 189 25.92 -12.07 8.70
CA ASP A 189 26.80 -11.79 9.85
C ASP A 189 26.03 -11.47 11.14
N TYR A 190 25.01 -12.29 11.46
CA TYR A 190 24.07 -12.11 12.60
C TYR A 190 23.16 -10.87 12.53
N VAL A 191 23.06 -10.21 11.39
CA VAL A 191 22.10 -9.13 11.13
C VAL A 191 21.03 -9.61 10.16
N LEU A 192 19.76 -9.40 10.52
CA LEU A 192 18.61 -9.74 9.70
C LEU A 192 18.30 -8.60 8.73
N PHE A 193 18.28 -8.91 7.45
CA PHE A 193 17.94 -8.00 6.37
C PHE A 193 16.74 -8.50 5.56
N ARG A 194 15.97 -7.54 5.05
CA ARG A 194 14.98 -7.78 4.02
C ARG A 194 15.57 -7.42 2.66
N ALA A 195 15.42 -8.28 1.66
CA ALA A 195 15.93 -8.07 0.31
C ALA A 195 14.77 -8.14 -0.71
N PRO A 196 14.10 -7.01 -0.98
CA PRO A 196 13.07 -6.92 -2.02
C PRO A 196 13.62 -7.19 -3.41
N GLY A 197 12.84 -7.86 -4.26
CA GLY A 197 13.24 -8.12 -5.64
C GLY A 197 14.11 -9.35 -5.81
N ILE A 198 14.39 -10.12 -4.76
CA ILE A 198 14.99 -11.46 -4.90
C ILE A 198 14.33 -12.44 -3.94
N ASN A 199 14.41 -13.72 -4.28
CA ASN A 199 14.09 -14.80 -3.34
C ASN A 199 15.36 -15.43 -2.76
N GLY A 200 15.23 -16.13 -1.62
CA GLY A 200 16.36 -16.76 -0.95
C GLY A 200 17.11 -17.79 -1.80
N ASN A 201 16.46 -18.44 -2.78
CA ASN A 201 17.13 -19.37 -3.68
C ASN A 201 18.08 -18.69 -4.67
N MET A 202 17.82 -17.44 -5.06
CA MET A 202 18.70 -16.69 -5.97
C MET A 202 20.08 -16.43 -5.36
N VAL A 203 20.17 -16.30 -4.04
CA VAL A 203 21.42 -16.05 -3.30
C VAL A 203 22.31 -17.30 -3.23
N ARG A 204 21.72 -18.51 -3.24
CA ARG A 204 22.43 -19.76 -2.94
C ARG A 204 23.65 -20.03 -3.84
N PRO A 205 23.58 -19.89 -5.17
CA PRO A 205 24.73 -20.14 -6.04
C PRO A 205 25.90 -19.19 -5.76
N PHE A 206 25.59 -17.95 -5.42
CA PHE A 206 26.56 -16.87 -5.26
C PHE A 206 27.27 -16.85 -3.91
N ARG A 207 26.81 -17.69 -2.96
CA ARG A 207 27.54 -17.95 -1.72
C ARG A 207 28.86 -18.69 -1.96
N GLN A 208 28.97 -19.41 -3.06
CA GLN A 208 30.13 -20.23 -3.39
C GLN A 208 30.85 -19.79 -4.67
N LYS A 209 30.15 -19.13 -5.60
CA LYS A 209 30.69 -18.68 -6.89
C LYS A 209 30.49 -17.18 -7.05
N GLU A 210 31.44 -16.48 -7.66
CA GLU A 210 31.26 -15.07 -8.00
C GLU A 210 30.26 -14.89 -9.15
N SER A 211 30.28 -15.82 -10.12
CA SER A 211 29.39 -15.80 -11.28
C SER A 211 28.78 -17.17 -11.59
N VAL A 212 27.63 -17.15 -12.25
CA VAL A 212 26.93 -18.31 -12.80
C VAL A 212 26.84 -18.15 -14.31
N HIS A 213 27.22 -19.20 -15.03
CA HIS A 213 27.06 -19.26 -16.48
C HIS A 213 25.69 -19.80 -16.86
N ILE A 214 24.97 -19.05 -17.71
CA ILE A 214 23.66 -19.40 -18.25
C ILE A 214 23.85 -19.76 -19.73
N PRO A 215 23.66 -21.03 -20.11
CA PRO A 215 23.77 -21.47 -21.49
C PRO A 215 22.73 -20.81 -22.43
N PRO A 216 23.03 -20.64 -23.74
CA PRO A 216 22.16 -19.98 -24.72
C PRO A 216 20.74 -20.55 -24.80
N ASP A 217 20.60 -21.87 -24.65
CA ASP A 217 19.30 -22.57 -24.68
C ASP A 217 18.42 -22.26 -23.46
N LYS A 218 19.01 -21.77 -22.36
CA LYS A 218 18.32 -21.49 -21.10
C LYS A 218 18.15 -20.01 -20.79
N GLU A 219 18.74 -19.11 -21.58
CA GLU A 219 18.70 -17.66 -21.34
C GLU A 219 17.26 -17.16 -21.17
N ARG A 220 16.38 -17.48 -22.12
CA ARG A 220 14.98 -17.03 -22.12
C ARG A 220 14.21 -17.48 -20.87
N VAL A 221 14.32 -18.76 -20.53
CA VAL A 221 13.65 -19.33 -19.35
C VAL A 221 14.19 -18.67 -18.09
N TYR A 222 15.49 -18.46 -18.01
CA TYR A 222 16.14 -17.87 -16.84
C TYR A 222 15.72 -16.41 -16.64
N PHE A 223 15.82 -15.58 -17.67
CA PHE A 223 15.41 -14.17 -17.59
C PHE A 223 13.93 -14.03 -17.23
N ARG A 224 13.05 -14.82 -17.85
CA ARG A 224 11.60 -14.75 -17.57
C ARG A 224 11.25 -15.19 -16.15
N GLN A 225 11.87 -16.27 -15.65
CA GLN A 225 11.52 -16.83 -14.35
C GLN A 225 12.17 -16.12 -13.17
N PHE A 226 13.43 -15.69 -13.32
CA PHE A 226 14.25 -15.19 -12.21
C PHE A 226 14.56 -13.71 -12.29
N ILE A 227 14.76 -13.15 -13.49
CA ILE A 227 15.27 -11.78 -13.63
C ILE A 227 14.15 -10.76 -13.85
N ALA A 228 13.16 -11.05 -14.71
CA ALA A 228 12.07 -10.13 -15.03
C ALA A 228 11.27 -9.67 -13.79
N LYS A 229 11.14 -10.55 -12.80
CA LYS A 229 10.49 -10.23 -11.52
C LYS A 229 11.35 -9.35 -10.61
N SER A 230 12.66 -9.52 -10.70
CA SER A 230 13.66 -8.91 -9.83
C SER A 230 14.12 -7.54 -10.32
N ILE A 231 14.04 -7.32 -11.64
CA ILE A 231 14.69 -6.19 -12.33
C ILE A 231 14.16 -4.82 -11.90
N ARG A 232 12.87 -4.71 -11.56
CA ARG A 232 12.24 -3.44 -11.15
C ARG A 232 12.72 -2.92 -9.79
N ARG A 233 13.25 -3.81 -8.95
CA ARG A 233 13.67 -3.52 -7.57
C ARG A 233 15.18 -3.75 -7.37
N SER A 234 15.90 -4.05 -8.45
CA SER A 234 17.33 -4.33 -8.43
C SER A 234 18.07 -3.29 -9.28
N ARG A 235 19.33 -3.02 -8.94
CA ARG A 235 20.24 -2.35 -9.86
C ARG A 235 20.76 -3.35 -10.87
N VAL A 236 20.70 -3.01 -12.15
CA VAL A 236 21.13 -3.93 -13.21
C VAL A 236 22.16 -3.27 -14.11
N GLU A 237 23.23 -4.00 -14.35
CA GLU A 237 24.28 -3.69 -15.30
C GLU A 237 24.32 -4.79 -16.36
N ALA A 238 24.41 -4.41 -17.63
CA ALA A 238 24.42 -5.35 -18.74
C ALA A 238 25.50 -4.99 -19.76
N GLU A 239 26.40 -5.94 -20.04
CA GLU A 239 27.46 -5.86 -21.05
C GLU A 239 27.16 -6.78 -22.24
N GLY A 240 27.35 -6.29 -23.46
CA GLY A 240 27.18 -7.09 -24.68
C GLY A 240 25.73 -7.34 -25.11
N PHE A 241 24.75 -6.75 -24.41
CA PHE A 241 23.35 -6.71 -24.84
C PHE A 241 23.10 -5.45 -25.69
N ARG A 242 22.12 -5.53 -26.59
CA ARG A 242 21.55 -4.33 -27.18
C ARG A 242 20.82 -3.55 -26.09
N VAL A 243 21.27 -2.34 -25.82
CA VAL A 243 20.67 -1.45 -24.82
C VAL A 243 19.85 -0.40 -25.54
N ASP A 244 18.53 -0.46 -25.38
CA ASP A 244 17.62 0.58 -25.86
C ASP A 244 17.31 1.52 -24.68
N LYS A 245 17.88 2.72 -24.71
CA LYS A 245 17.67 3.74 -23.68
C LYS A 245 16.34 4.45 -23.94
N GLN A 246 15.49 4.51 -22.94
CA GLN A 246 14.24 5.25 -22.98
C GLN A 246 14.21 6.30 -21.89
N GLU A 247 13.93 7.54 -22.29
CA GLU A 247 13.91 8.69 -21.36
C GLU A 247 12.58 9.44 -21.45
N ASN A 248 11.60 8.93 -22.20
CA ASN A 248 10.39 9.70 -22.46
C ASN A 248 9.36 9.51 -21.34
N LEU A 249 9.05 10.60 -20.62
CA LEU A 249 7.96 10.66 -19.66
C LEU A 249 6.62 10.51 -20.39
N ARG A 250 5.87 9.44 -20.14
CA ARG A 250 4.60 9.15 -20.83
C ARG A 250 3.43 9.92 -20.24
N ALA A 251 3.31 9.90 -18.92
CA ALA A 251 2.22 10.53 -18.20
C ALA A 251 2.66 10.88 -16.77
N THR A 252 1.88 11.72 -16.10
CA THR A 252 2.05 11.98 -14.66
C THR A 252 0.74 11.70 -13.95
N ARG A 253 0.72 10.67 -13.13
CA ARG A 253 -0.45 10.31 -12.33
C ARG A 253 -0.46 11.07 -11.01
N LEU A 254 -1.57 11.69 -10.66
CA LEU A 254 -1.79 12.30 -9.35
C LEU A 254 -2.57 11.33 -8.46
N GLU A 255 -1.97 10.97 -7.34
CA GLU A 255 -2.59 10.14 -6.30
C GLU A 255 -2.96 11.01 -5.10
N VAL A 256 -4.20 10.90 -4.63
CA VAL A 256 -4.63 11.55 -3.39
C VAL A 256 -4.18 10.69 -2.21
N VAL A 257 -3.32 11.26 -1.36
CA VAL A 257 -2.69 10.56 -0.23
C VAL A 257 -2.93 11.31 1.08
N GLU A 258 -3.03 10.56 2.17
CA GLU A 258 -3.17 11.12 3.52
C GLU A 258 -1.82 11.06 4.26
N HIS A 259 -1.40 12.18 4.84
CA HIS A 259 -0.36 12.21 5.85
C HIS A 259 -0.97 11.91 7.22
N VAL A 260 -1.03 10.63 7.57
CA VAL A 260 -1.71 10.10 8.78
C VAL A 260 -1.31 10.81 10.08
N LEU A 261 -0.05 11.23 10.21
CA LEU A 261 0.44 11.90 11.43
C LEU A 261 -0.01 13.35 11.55
N GLU A 262 -0.24 14.03 10.42
CA GLU A 262 -0.64 15.45 10.39
C GLU A 262 -2.14 15.62 10.09
N GLY A 263 -2.85 14.55 9.70
CA GLY A 263 -4.25 14.60 9.30
C GLY A 263 -4.48 15.43 8.03
N ARG A 264 -3.46 15.54 7.17
CA ARG A 264 -3.49 16.36 5.95
C ARG A 264 -3.61 15.52 4.71
N TRP A 265 -4.32 16.04 3.72
CA TRP A 265 -4.49 15.40 2.41
C TRP A 265 -3.68 16.14 1.36
N MET A 266 -2.98 15.36 0.53
CA MET A 266 -2.01 15.86 -0.44
C MET A 266 -2.14 15.10 -1.76
N LEU A 267 -1.57 15.69 -2.81
CA LEU A 267 -1.43 15.11 -4.13
C LEU A 267 0.02 14.64 -4.28
N LYS A 268 0.17 13.35 -4.57
CA LYS A 268 1.45 12.75 -4.88
C LYS A 268 1.56 12.51 -6.39
N PRO A 269 2.43 13.23 -7.10
CA PRO A 269 2.78 12.90 -8.48
C PRO A 269 3.48 11.54 -8.56
N VAL A 270 3.18 10.80 -9.61
CA VAL A 270 3.85 9.56 -9.99
C VAL A 270 4.19 9.67 -11.48
N PHE A 271 5.47 9.64 -11.80
CA PHE A 271 5.99 9.77 -13.16
C PHE A 271 5.97 8.42 -13.85
N GLU A 272 5.18 8.28 -14.90
CA GLU A 272 4.99 7.03 -15.62
C GLU A 272 5.87 7.01 -16.87
N TYR A 273 6.74 6.02 -16.95
CA TYR A 273 7.57 5.70 -18.11
C TYR A 273 7.12 4.36 -18.72
N GLU A 274 7.67 3.98 -19.86
CA GLU A 274 7.41 2.67 -20.46
C GLU A 274 7.88 1.53 -19.54
N GLY A 275 6.97 0.96 -18.74
CA GLY A 275 7.26 -0.20 -17.89
C GLY A 275 7.86 0.11 -16.52
N ALA A 276 8.01 1.39 -16.15
CA ALA A 276 8.46 1.83 -14.82
C ALA A 276 7.69 3.06 -14.32
N GLU A 277 7.64 3.23 -13.01
CA GLU A 277 7.05 4.40 -12.34
C GLU A 277 8.04 4.93 -11.30
N PHE A 278 8.14 6.26 -11.19
CA PHE A 278 8.99 6.94 -10.22
C PHE A 278 8.17 7.93 -9.39
N SER A 279 8.50 8.06 -8.10
CA SER A 279 7.96 9.12 -7.26
C SER A 279 8.93 10.30 -7.20
N PRO A 280 8.44 11.53 -7.00
CA PRO A 280 9.27 12.66 -6.63
C PRO A 280 10.20 12.30 -5.46
N GLY A 281 11.47 12.69 -5.55
CA GLY A 281 12.49 12.37 -4.55
C GLY A 281 12.99 10.92 -4.53
N ASP A 282 12.51 10.03 -5.41
CA ASP A 282 13.11 8.70 -5.58
C ASP A 282 14.60 8.84 -5.91
N ARG A 283 15.46 8.07 -5.23
CA ARG A 283 16.91 8.11 -5.45
C ARG A 283 17.33 7.36 -6.71
N ARG A 284 16.45 6.52 -7.25
CA ARG A 284 16.67 5.79 -8.49
C ARG A 284 16.54 6.77 -9.65
N ASP A 285 17.61 6.94 -10.42
CA ASP A 285 17.65 7.75 -11.64
C ASP A 285 17.25 6.93 -12.88
N ARG A 286 17.30 5.60 -12.78
CA ARG A 286 16.97 4.66 -13.85
C ARG A 286 16.46 3.32 -13.33
N VAL A 287 15.71 2.62 -14.16
CA VAL A 287 15.29 1.22 -13.99
C VAL A 287 15.67 0.45 -15.24
N THR A 288 16.21 -0.74 -15.07
CA THR A 288 16.44 -1.64 -16.20
C THR A 288 15.23 -2.55 -16.37
N SER A 289 14.78 -2.73 -17.60
CA SER A 289 13.78 -3.70 -18.03
C SER A 289 14.38 -4.61 -19.09
N LEU A 290 13.77 -5.76 -19.33
CA LEU A 290 14.18 -6.69 -20.39
C LEU A 290 13.06 -6.84 -21.38
N ASP A 291 13.36 -6.66 -22.65
CA ASP A 291 12.47 -7.04 -23.74
C ASP A 291 12.86 -8.44 -24.23
N ILE A 292 11.91 -9.37 -24.07
CA ILE A 292 12.09 -10.78 -24.40
C ILE A 292 11.04 -11.10 -25.48
N PRO A 293 11.43 -11.17 -26.76
CA PRO A 293 10.50 -11.44 -27.85
C PRO A 293 9.66 -12.70 -27.60
N GLU A 294 8.33 -12.58 -27.77
CA GLU A 294 7.40 -13.69 -27.49
C GLU A 294 7.53 -14.83 -28.50
N ASP A 295 7.77 -14.52 -29.78
CA ASP A 295 7.90 -15.48 -30.88
C ASP A 295 9.07 -15.13 -31.83
N GLY A 296 9.84 -16.15 -32.23
CA GLY A 296 10.93 -16.05 -33.21
C GLY A 296 12.35 -16.09 -32.62
N PRO A 297 13.41 -16.04 -33.45
CA PRO A 297 14.82 -16.05 -33.03
C PRO A 297 15.32 -14.69 -32.52
N GLY A 298 14.43 -13.81 -32.07
CA GLY A 298 14.80 -12.48 -31.55
C GLY A 298 15.68 -12.60 -30.31
N GLU A 299 16.76 -11.82 -30.28
CA GLU A 299 17.65 -11.74 -29.12
C GLU A 299 17.00 -10.97 -27.97
N VAL A 300 17.33 -11.33 -26.73
CA VAL A 300 16.94 -10.56 -25.54
C VAL A 300 17.65 -9.21 -25.59
N SER A 301 16.89 -8.12 -25.50
CA SER A 301 17.43 -6.76 -25.35
C SER A 301 17.17 -6.22 -23.96
N VAL A 302 18.04 -5.29 -23.55
CA VAL A 302 17.96 -4.62 -22.26
C VAL A 302 17.40 -3.22 -22.52
N GLN A 303 16.29 -2.88 -21.90
CA GLN A 303 15.74 -1.54 -21.95
C GLN A 303 16.17 -0.77 -20.70
N LEU A 304 16.85 0.35 -20.89
CA LEU A 304 17.22 1.22 -19.77
C LEU A 304 16.25 2.40 -19.72
N ILE A 305 15.37 2.41 -18.74
CA ILE A 305 14.38 3.47 -18.53
C ILE A 305 15.01 4.48 -17.59
N CYS A 306 15.42 5.63 -18.13
CA CYS A 306 15.99 6.72 -17.36
C CYS A 306 14.91 7.77 -17.07
N ARG A 307 15.02 8.40 -15.90
CA ARG A 307 14.21 9.56 -15.57
C ARG A 307 14.65 10.76 -16.36
N ASP A 308 13.67 11.49 -16.85
CA ASP A 308 13.84 12.79 -17.47
C ASP A 308 13.57 13.87 -16.43
N ALA A 309 14.65 14.28 -15.77
CA ALA A 309 14.58 15.24 -14.68
C ALA A 309 14.04 16.61 -15.12
N GLU A 310 14.21 16.98 -16.40
CA GLU A 310 13.71 18.24 -16.93
C GLU A 310 12.19 18.16 -17.11
N ALA A 311 11.69 17.12 -17.78
CA ALA A 311 10.26 16.89 -17.95
C ALA A 311 9.52 16.70 -16.61
N GLU A 312 10.12 15.98 -15.66
CA GLU A 312 9.57 15.85 -14.30
C GLU A 312 9.48 17.21 -13.59
N ALA A 313 10.54 18.03 -13.67
CA ALA A 313 10.56 19.35 -13.06
C ALA A 313 9.54 20.31 -13.67
N GLU A 314 9.27 20.22 -14.98
CA GLU A 314 8.20 20.98 -15.64
C GLU A 314 6.81 20.62 -15.09
N LYS A 315 6.53 19.33 -14.86
CA LYS A 315 5.26 18.90 -14.27
C LYS A 315 5.10 19.39 -12.83
N LEU A 316 6.15 19.34 -12.03
CA LEU A 316 6.13 19.85 -10.66
C LEU A 316 5.92 21.37 -10.62
N ARG A 317 6.53 22.10 -11.55
CA ARG A 317 6.34 23.55 -11.69
C ARG A 317 4.91 23.88 -12.08
N PHE A 318 4.33 23.14 -13.03
CA PHE A 318 2.93 23.32 -13.44
C PHE A 318 1.97 23.19 -12.26
N LEU A 319 2.15 22.17 -11.39
CA LEU A 319 1.32 22.03 -10.18
C LEU A 319 1.46 23.24 -9.25
N SER A 320 2.67 23.77 -9.10
CA SER A 320 2.93 24.97 -8.28
C SER A 320 2.26 26.22 -8.87
N GLU A 321 2.30 26.39 -10.19
CA GLU A 321 1.66 27.49 -10.91
C GLU A 321 0.13 27.46 -10.82
N MET A 322 -0.46 26.28 -10.62
CA MET A 322 -1.89 26.12 -10.34
C MET A 322 -2.28 26.48 -8.90
N GLY A 323 -1.33 26.88 -8.06
CA GLY A 323 -1.56 27.30 -6.67
C GLY A 323 -1.44 26.18 -5.64
N LEU A 324 -0.93 25.01 -6.02
CA LEU A 324 -0.58 23.97 -5.05
C LEU A 324 0.75 24.29 -4.36
N GLN A 325 0.84 24.01 -3.07
CA GLN A 325 2.05 24.25 -2.28
C GLN A 325 2.86 22.96 -2.14
N ASP A 326 4.17 23.01 -2.38
CA ASP A 326 5.06 21.88 -2.07
C ASP A 326 5.12 21.68 -0.55
N THR A 327 4.74 20.49 -0.11
CA THR A 327 4.66 20.08 1.30
C THR A 327 5.92 19.35 1.77
N GLY A 328 6.92 19.20 0.89
CA GLY A 328 8.14 18.43 1.14
C GLY A 328 8.05 17.01 0.59
N GLY A 329 9.19 16.44 0.19
CA GLY A 329 9.23 15.10 -0.42
C GLY A 329 8.55 15.02 -1.80
N GLY A 330 8.23 16.17 -2.41
CA GLY A 330 7.58 16.28 -3.72
C GLY A 330 6.08 15.92 -3.71
N THR A 331 5.41 16.08 -2.57
CA THR A 331 3.95 16.07 -2.48
C THR A 331 3.39 17.49 -2.45
N PHE A 332 2.17 17.66 -2.95
CA PHE A 332 1.53 18.97 -3.13
C PHE A 332 0.24 19.08 -2.32
N GLY A 333 0.08 20.14 -1.55
CA GLY A 333 -1.10 20.43 -0.75
C GLY A 333 -1.90 21.60 -1.30
N THR A 334 -3.20 21.60 -1.00
CA THR A 334 -4.02 22.82 -1.05
C THR A 334 -3.81 23.62 0.24
N GLU A 335 -4.13 24.92 0.24
CA GLU A 335 -3.98 25.80 1.40
C GLU A 335 -4.71 25.27 2.65
N GLU A 336 -5.93 24.76 2.48
CA GLU A 336 -6.76 24.23 3.59
C GLU A 336 -6.40 22.77 3.97
N ALA A 337 -5.44 22.14 3.29
CA ALA A 337 -4.85 20.81 3.54
C ALA A 337 -5.83 19.65 3.86
N GLY A 338 -7.13 19.81 3.58
CA GLY A 338 -8.19 18.85 3.87
C GLY A 338 -8.61 18.04 2.65
N LEU A 339 -9.26 16.89 2.89
CA LEU A 339 -9.79 16.03 1.82
C LEU A 339 -10.76 16.81 0.93
N SER A 340 -11.74 17.50 1.52
CA SER A 340 -12.74 18.26 0.75
C SER A 340 -12.11 19.33 -0.14
N ALA A 341 -11.14 20.09 0.36
CA ALA A 341 -10.42 21.10 -0.41
C ALA A 341 -9.63 20.48 -1.57
N THR A 342 -8.96 19.35 -1.32
CA THR A 342 -8.19 18.62 -2.32
C THR A 342 -9.08 18.05 -3.44
N ILE A 343 -10.20 17.43 -3.08
CA ILE A 343 -11.18 16.89 -4.03
C ILE A 343 -11.82 18.00 -4.86
N LEU A 344 -12.16 19.13 -4.22
CA LEU A 344 -12.71 20.29 -4.90
C LEU A 344 -11.71 20.89 -5.91
N PHE A 345 -10.45 21.03 -5.51
CA PHE A 345 -9.38 21.49 -6.40
C PHE A 345 -9.27 20.57 -7.63
N LEU A 346 -9.15 19.25 -7.42
CA LEU A 346 -9.05 18.29 -8.51
C LEU A 346 -10.27 18.35 -9.44
N THR A 347 -11.48 18.43 -8.88
CA THR A 347 -12.72 18.51 -9.66
C THR A 347 -12.77 19.79 -10.51
N ARG A 348 -12.37 20.93 -9.94
CA ARG A 348 -12.37 22.23 -10.62
C ARG A 348 -11.33 22.29 -11.76
N HIS A 349 -10.20 21.64 -11.56
CA HIS A 349 -9.04 21.72 -12.45
C HIS A 349 -8.82 20.47 -13.31
N LEU A 350 -9.74 19.50 -13.26
CA LEU A 350 -9.63 18.20 -13.94
C LEU A 350 -9.28 18.34 -15.42
N ALA A 351 -10.05 19.13 -16.17
CA ALA A 351 -9.84 19.33 -17.60
C ALA A 351 -8.48 19.97 -17.92
N THR A 352 -8.00 20.89 -17.07
CA THR A 352 -6.71 21.55 -17.23
C THR A 352 -5.55 20.59 -16.94
N LEU A 353 -5.69 19.75 -15.90
CA LEU A 353 -4.73 18.71 -15.56
C LEU A 353 -4.63 17.66 -16.68
N GLU A 354 -5.76 17.17 -17.17
CA GLU A 354 -5.81 16.20 -18.28
C GLU A 354 -5.19 16.77 -19.56
N ALA A 355 -5.50 18.02 -19.92
CA ALA A 355 -4.90 18.69 -21.08
C ALA A 355 -3.38 18.87 -20.95
N ALA A 356 -2.88 19.01 -19.71
CA ALA A 356 -1.45 19.06 -19.41
C ALA A 356 -0.80 17.67 -19.31
N GLY A 357 -1.52 16.58 -19.60
CA GLY A 357 -0.99 15.21 -19.60
C GLY A 357 -0.94 14.54 -18.22
N PHE A 358 -1.69 15.06 -17.24
CA PHE A 358 -1.88 14.39 -15.97
C PHE A 358 -3.03 13.38 -16.06
N SER A 359 -2.88 12.24 -15.38
CA SER A 359 -3.97 11.33 -15.05
C SER A 359 -4.26 11.42 -13.56
N ILE A 360 -5.52 11.22 -13.14
CA ILE A 360 -5.89 11.32 -11.72
C ILE A 360 -6.40 9.97 -11.27
N ALA A 361 -5.73 9.37 -10.29
CA ALA A 361 -6.19 8.12 -9.70
C ALA A 361 -7.46 8.39 -8.88
N PRO A 362 -8.55 7.59 -9.06
CA PRO A 362 -9.75 7.73 -8.25
C PRO A 362 -9.42 7.66 -6.75
N PRO A 363 -9.69 8.71 -5.96
CA PRO A 363 -9.30 8.75 -4.56
C PRO A 363 -9.98 7.63 -3.76
N GLN A 364 -9.22 6.96 -2.89
CA GLN A 364 -9.73 5.88 -2.05
C GLN A 364 -9.67 6.31 -0.59
N VAL A 365 -10.82 6.34 0.09
CA VAL A 365 -10.90 6.73 1.50
C VAL A 365 -11.77 5.72 2.25
N GLU A 366 -11.19 5.02 3.23
CA GLU A 366 -11.90 3.99 4.03
C GLU A 366 -12.62 2.93 3.18
N GLY A 367 -12.04 2.56 2.03
CA GLY A 367 -12.64 1.59 1.09
C GLY A 367 -13.75 2.17 0.19
N LYS A 368 -13.96 3.49 0.21
CA LYS A 368 -14.86 4.21 -0.71
C LYS A 368 -14.05 4.83 -1.84
N THR A 369 -14.39 4.48 -3.08
CA THR A 369 -13.90 5.17 -4.29
C THR A 369 -14.65 6.48 -4.47
N LEU A 370 -13.95 7.61 -4.37
CA LEU A 370 -14.55 8.93 -4.55
C LEU A 370 -14.62 9.33 -6.01
N ALA A 371 -15.75 9.94 -6.39
CA ALA A 371 -15.97 10.50 -7.71
C ALA A 371 -15.48 11.96 -7.78
N LEU A 372 -14.75 12.30 -8.85
CA LEU A 372 -14.30 13.66 -9.16
C LEU A 372 -15.25 14.27 -10.21
N LEU A 373 -16.45 14.65 -9.76
CA LEU A 373 -17.52 15.13 -10.64
C LEU A 373 -17.89 16.57 -10.32
N ALA A 374 -18.04 17.39 -11.37
CA ALA A 374 -18.64 18.71 -11.27
C ALA A 374 -20.04 18.60 -10.63
N HIS A 375 -20.39 19.55 -9.78
CA HIS A 375 -21.58 19.47 -8.97
C HIS A 375 -22.22 20.83 -8.74
N GLU A 376 -23.54 20.84 -8.65
CA GLU A 376 -24.35 22.03 -8.42
C GLU A 376 -25.57 21.67 -7.56
N ILE A 377 -26.01 22.62 -6.73
CA ILE A 377 -27.18 22.48 -5.88
C ILE A 377 -28.09 23.69 -6.08
N GLY A 378 -29.32 23.44 -6.54
CA GLY A 378 -30.36 24.45 -6.65
C GLY A 378 -31.45 24.19 -5.62
N VAL A 379 -31.72 25.15 -4.72
CA VAL A 379 -32.82 25.07 -3.74
C VAL A 379 -33.73 26.28 -3.87
N ARG A 380 -35.00 26.02 -4.15
CA ARG A 380 -36.07 27.01 -4.32
C ARG A 380 -37.17 26.78 -3.29
N SER A 381 -37.94 27.82 -3.03
CA SER A 381 -39.07 27.74 -2.10
C SER A 381 -40.30 28.44 -2.63
N GLU A 382 -41.46 27.85 -2.32
CA GLU A 382 -42.78 28.38 -2.63
C GLU A 382 -43.54 28.53 -1.31
N ALA A 383 -44.07 29.72 -1.03
CA ALA A 383 -44.91 29.93 0.14
C ALA A 383 -46.29 29.29 -0.08
N GLN A 384 -46.79 28.54 0.90
CA GLN A 384 -48.14 27.98 0.85
C GLN A 384 -48.73 27.91 2.26
N GLY A 385 -49.83 28.61 2.51
CA GLY A 385 -50.48 28.61 3.83
C GLY A 385 -49.54 29.08 4.93
N ASP A 386 -49.26 28.22 5.92
CA ASP A 386 -48.38 28.53 7.07
C ASP A 386 -46.94 27.99 6.93
N TRP A 387 -46.59 27.43 5.75
CA TRP A 387 -45.26 26.87 5.49
C TRP A 387 -44.67 27.36 4.16
N PHE A 388 -43.40 27.04 3.95
CA PHE A 388 -42.70 27.09 2.68
C PHE A 388 -42.45 25.66 2.20
N ASP A 389 -42.88 25.35 0.97
CA ASP A 389 -42.51 24.13 0.28
C ASP A 389 -41.12 24.29 -0.32
N ILE A 390 -40.17 23.46 0.12
CA ILE A 390 -38.78 23.47 -0.33
C ILE A 390 -38.61 22.45 -1.45
N LYS A 391 -38.26 22.94 -2.63
CA LYS A 391 -37.93 22.11 -3.80
C LYS A 391 -36.47 22.33 -4.15
N GLY A 392 -35.73 21.26 -4.38
CA GLY A 392 -34.35 21.39 -4.82
C GLY A 392 -33.87 20.20 -5.62
N GLU A 393 -32.89 20.46 -6.44
CA GLU A 393 -32.23 19.50 -7.31
C GLU A 393 -30.73 19.61 -7.10
N VAL A 394 -30.08 18.46 -7.02
CA VAL A 394 -28.65 18.31 -6.86
C VAL A 394 -28.13 17.57 -8.07
N GLN A 395 -27.27 18.24 -8.83
CA GLN A 395 -26.59 17.66 -9.98
C GLN A 395 -25.17 17.25 -9.57
N VAL A 396 -24.80 16.00 -9.87
CA VAL A 396 -23.44 15.48 -9.68
C VAL A 396 -23.03 14.78 -10.98
N GLY A 397 -22.24 15.46 -11.80
CA GLY A 397 -21.92 15.02 -13.16
C GLY A 397 -23.18 14.85 -14.00
N THR A 398 -23.42 13.62 -14.45
CA THR A 398 -24.62 13.25 -15.24
C THR A 398 -25.81 12.81 -14.38
N PHE A 399 -25.63 12.67 -13.07
CA PHE A 399 -26.68 12.25 -12.15
C PHE A 399 -27.45 13.46 -11.61
N SER A 400 -28.77 13.33 -11.56
CA SER A 400 -29.66 14.28 -10.89
C SER A 400 -30.37 13.60 -9.72
N PHE A 401 -30.44 14.30 -8.59
CA PHE A 401 -31.09 13.85 -7.36
C PHE A 401 -31.96 14.95 -6.77
N PRO A 402 -33.15 14.63 -6.23
CA PRO A 402 -33.89 15.56 -5.40
C PRO A 402 -33.10 15.94 -4.14
N PHE A 403 -33.11 17.23 -3.75
CA PHE A 403 -32.45 17.74 -2.55
C PHE A 403 -32.87 16.98 -1.27
N LYS A 404 -34.12 16.49 -1.23
CA LYS A 404 -34.63 15.59 -0.17
C LYS A 404 -33.69 14.41 0.13
N LYS A 405 -33.02 13.84 -0.87
CA LYS A 405 -32.07 12.73 -0.67
C LYS A 405 -30.81 13.15 0.10
N PHE A 406 -30.42 14.43 0.06
CA PHE A 406 -29.26 14.98 0.74
C PHE A 406 -29.57 15.47 2.17
N VAL A 407 -30.84 15.74 2.48
CA VAL A 407 -31.27 16.22 3.82
C VAL A 407 -30.78 15.31 4.97
N PRO A 408 -30.91 13.96 4.92
CA PRO A 408 -30.41 13.10 5.99
C PRO A 408 -28.90 13.18 6.20
N TYR A 409 -28.13 13.36 5.12
CA TYR A 409 -26.67 13.47 5.15
C TYR A 409 -26.26 14.81 5.76
N LEU A 410 -26.89 15.91 5.33
CA LEU A 410 -26.68 17.26 5.89
C LEU A 410 -27.03 17.31 7.39
N ARG A 411 -28.14 16.70 7.82
CA ARG A 411 -28.55 16.63 9.24
C ARG A 411 -27.55 15.88 10.12
N ARG A 412 -26.96 14.80 9.59
CA ARG A 412 -26.04 13.91 10.33
C ARG A 412 -24.58 14.32 10.19
N ASN A 413 -24.30 15.34 9.39
CA ASN A 413 -22.95 15.71 8.98
C ASN A 413 -22.19 14.54 8.33
N ASP A 414 -22.90 13.70 7.57
CA ASP A 414 -22.32 12.59 6.81
C ASP A 414 -21.91 13.09 5.43
N THR A 415 -20.61 13.10 5.15
CA THR A 415 -20.03 13.72 3.95
C THR A 415 -20.04 12.80 2.73
N TYR A 416 -20.42 11.53 2.85
CA TYR A 416 -20.33 10.56 1.76
C TYR A 416 -21.70 10.17 1.21
N PHE A 417 -21.99 10.58 -0.03
CA PHE A 417 -23.24 10.25 -0.71
C PHE A 417 -23.01 9.17 -1.79
N PRO A 418 -23.74 8.04 -1.76
CA PRO A 418 -23.57 6.97 -2.74
C PRO A 418 -24.18 7.33 -4.10
N LEU A 419 -23.45 7.05 -5.19
CA LEU A 419 -23.90 7.25 -6.57
C LEU A 419 -24.43 5.95 -7.19
N PRO A 420 -25.30 6.02 -8.24
CA PRO A 420 -25.89 4.85 -8.90
C PRO A 420 -24.88 3.88 -9.55
N ASP A 421 -23.68 4.37 -9.89
CA ASP A 421 -22.59 3.59 -10.48
C ASP A 421 -21.71 2.87 -9.42
N GLY A 422 -22.01 3.06 -8.13
CA GLY A 422 -21.26 2.47 -7.02
C GLY A 422 -20.10 3.31 -6.50
N ALA A 423 -19.82 4.48 -7.12
CA ALA A 423 -18.87 5.45 -6.58
C ALA A 423 -19.51 6.29 -5.45
N TRP A 424 -18.68 7.06 -4.74
CA TRP A 424 -19.12 7.93 -3.66
C TRP A 424 -18.84 9.40 -3.99
N PHE A 425 -19.84 10.26 -3.86
CA PHE A 425 -19.70 11.70 -3.94
C PHE A 425 -19.36 12.27 -2.56
N LEU A 426 -18.28 13.05 -2.48
CA LEU A 426 -17.93 13.79 -1.27
C LEU A 426 -18.69 15.12 -1.28
N ILE A 427 -19.66 15.27 -0.37
CA ILE A 427 -20.47 16.49 -0.26
C ILE A 427 -19.56 17.66 0.15
N PRO A 428 -19.55 18.78 -0.60
CA PRO A 428 -18.72 19.94 -0.26
C PRO A 428 -19.07 20.50 1.12
N GLY A 429 -18.05 20.91 1.88
CA GLY A 429 -18.22 21.56 3.20
C GLY A 429 -19.13 22.79 3.14
N GLU A 430 -19.06 23.55 2.04
CA GLU A 430 -19.91 24.72 1.80
C GLU A 430 -21.41 24.38 1.83
N TRP A 431 -21.81 23.18 1.42
CA TRP A 431 -23.22 22.78 1.45
C TRP A 431 -23.72 22.53 2.86
N PHE A 432 -22.87 22.01 3.76
CA PHE A 432 -23.19 21.90 5.17
C PHE A 432 -23.33 23.27 5.82
N ALA A 433 -22.39 24.19 5.52
CA ALA A 433 -22.45 25.55 6.02
C ALA A 433 -23.71 26.30 5.53
N ARG A 434 -24.08 26.12 4.25
CA ARG A 434 -25.20 26.83 3.62
C ARG A 434 -26.57 26.21 3.88
N TYR A 435 -26.67 24.87 3.87
CA TYR A 435 -27.95 24.15 3.91
C TYR A 435 -28.15 23.29 5.16
N GLY A 436 -27.17 23.21 6.06
CA GLY A 436 -27.25 22.39 7.27
C GLY A 436 -28.41 22.81 8.20
N GLU A 437 -28.55 24.10 8.47
CA GLU A 437 -29.65 24.63 9.28
C GLU A 437 -31.02 24.39 8.62
N LEU A 438 -31.11 24.62 7.31
CA LEU A 438 -32.33 24.35 6.53
C LEU A 438 -32.71 22.87 6.62
N ALA A 439 -31.74 21.97 6.39
CA ALA A 439 -31.94 20.53 6.49
C ALA A 439 -32.42 20.12 7.90
N GLY A 440 -31.91 20.75 8.96
CA GLY A 440 -32.36 20.53 10.35
C GLY A 440 -33.79 21.01 10.63
N ALA A 441 -34.20 22.12 10.01
CA ALA A 441 -35.48 22.77 10.26
C ALA A 441 -36.64 22.26 9.39
N VAL A 442 -36.37 21.69 8.20
CA VAL A 442 -37.40 21.16 7.31
C VAL A 442 -38.05 19.90 7.89
N GLN A 443 -39.37 19.81 7.75
CA GLN A 443 -40.18 18.66 8.10
C GLN A 443 -40.52 17.88 6.83
N GLU A 444 -40.34 16.56 6.89
CA GLU A 444 -40.71 15.68 5.78
C GLU A 444 -42.18 15.29 5.93
N HIS A 445 -43.01 15.73 4.98
CA HIS A 445 -44.41 15.35 4.91
C HIS A 445 -44.69 14.68 3.56
N GLN A 446 -44.83 13.35 3.58
CA GLN A 446 -44.91 12.50 2.39
C GLN A 446 -43.71 12.71 1.44
N ASP A 447 -43.94 13.33 0.29
CA ASP A 447 -42.91 13.59 -0.72
C ASP A 447 -42.43 15.06 -0.77
N GLN A 448 -42.89 15.89 0.16
CA GLN A 448 -42.55 17.31 0.23
C GLN A 448 -41.71 17.62 1.47
N LEU A 449 -40.81 18.59 1.32
CA LEU A 449 -40.07 19.22 2.41
C LEU A 449 -40.78 20.52 2.78
N ARG A 450 -41.21 20.66 4.02
CA ARG A 450 -41.92 21.85 4.52
C ARG A 450 -41.11 22.56 5.58
N LEU A 451 -40.95 23.86 5.45
CA LEU A 451 -40.36 24.73 6.47
C LEU A 451 -41.45 25.64 7.06
N PRO A 452 -41.68 25.65 8.39
CA PRO A 452 -42.62 26.59 9.00
C PRO A 452 -42.24 28.04 8.70
N LYS A 453 -43.23 28.91 8.39
CA LYS A 453 -42.96 30.33 8.09
C LYS A 453 -42.21 31.07 9.22
N ALA A 454 -42.37 30.63 10.47
CA ALA A 454 -41.64 31.17 11.62
C ALA A 454 -40.10 31.02 11.53
N LEU A 455 -39.61 30.11 10.69
CA LEU A 455 -38.17 29.85 10.48
C LEU A 455 -37.66 30.44 9.16
N PHE A 456 -38.32 31.47 8.63
CA PHE A 456 -37.94 32.15 7.38
C PHE A 456 -36.48 32.62 7.33
N THR A 457 -35.90 33.01 8.47
CA THR A 457 -34.50 33.44 8.56
C THR A 457 -33.52 32.35 8.12
N VAL A 458 -33.84 31.07 8.34
CA VAL A 458 -33.04 29.91 7.90
C VAL A 458 -33.06 29.80 6.37
N LEU A 459 -34.20 30.12 5.76
CA LEU A 459 -34.36 30.12 4.31
C LEU A 459 -33.56 31.25 3.64
N GLN A 460 -33.54 32.42 4.27
CA GLN A 460 -32.75 33.56 3.84
C GLN A 460 -31.24 33.27 3.93
N ALA A 461 -30.79 32.60 5.00
CA ALA A 461 -29.40 32.19 5.16
C ALA A 461 -28.95 31.16 4.12
N ALA A 462 -29.84 30.25 3.70
CA ALA A 462 -29.58 29.28 2.64
C ALA A 462 -29.53 29.93 1.23
N GLY A 463 -29.88 31.22 1.10
CA GLY A 463 -29.89 31.95 -0.17
C GLY A 463 -30.87 31.36 -1.18
N SER A 464 -32.03 30.89 -0.72
CA SER A 464 -33.10 30.41 -1.61
C SER A 464 -33.88 31.59 -2.19
N GLU A 465 -34.16 31.57 -3.50
CA GLU A 465 -35.06 32.53 -4.13
C GLU A 465 -36.51 32.19 -3.74
N SER A 466 -37.17 33.09 -3.00
CA SER A 466 -38.59 32.98 -2.68
C SER A 466 -39.42 33.55 -3.83
N VAL A 467 -40.29 32.73 -4.44
CA VAL A 467 -41.28 33.24 -5.40
C VAL A 467 -42.54 33.63 -4.62
N PRO A 468 -42.99 34.90 -4.65
CA PRO A 468 -44.23 35.30 -3.99
C PRO A 468 -45.44 34.56 -4.58
N GLU A 469 -46.41 34.18 -3.74
CA GLU A 469 -47.72 33.69 -4.17
C GLU A 469 -48.35 34.73 -5.12
N ALA A 470 -48.82 34.30 -6.29
CA ALA A 470 -49.48 35.14 -7.26
C ALA A 470 -50.64 35.90 -6.60
N GLY A 471 -50.51 37.22 -6.47
CA GLY A 471 -51.55 38.09 -5.96
C GLY A 471 -52.79 38.05 -6.86
N PHE A 472 -53.96 37.99 -6.23
CA PHE A 472 -55.30 38.03 -6.81
C PHE A 472 -55.48 39.16 -7.86
N PRO A 473 -56.37 39.00 -8.87
CA PRO A 473 -56.62 40.06 -9.83
C PRO A 473 -57.23 41.30 -9.15
N ASP A 474 -56.65 42.47 -9.42
CA ASP A 474 -57.26 43.77 -9.11
C ASP A 474 -58.58 43.88 -9.89
N ILE A 475 -59.70 43.88 -9.17
CA ILE A 475 -60.99 44.33 -9.71
C ILE A 475 -61.05 45.83 -9.48
N ASP A 476 -60.88 46.60 -10.55
CA ASP A 476 -61.07 48.04 -10.58
C ASP A 476 -62.57 48.39 -10.45
N PRO A 477 -63.01 49.05 -9.37
CA PRO A 477 -64.41 49.45 -9.21
C PRO A 477 -64.86 50.53 -10.22
N ASP A 478 -63.94 51.19 -10.93
CA ASP A 478 -64.25 52.25 -11.89
C ASP A 478 -64.55 51.73 -13.32
N ASN A 479 -64.55 50.42 -13.54
CA ASN A 479 -64.84 49.79 -14.84
C ASN A 479 -66.16 48.99 -14.90
N VAL A 480 -67.17 49.39 -14.11
CA VAL A 480 -68.55 48.93 -14.28
C VAL A 480 -69.27 49.83 -15.28
N ALA A 481 -69.32 49.43 -16.55
CA ALA A 481 -70.23 50.02 -17.51
C ALA A 481 -71.66 49.53 -17.21
N PHE A 482 -72.55 50.45 -16.82
CA PHE A 482 -73.98 50.22 -16.86
C PHE A 482 -74.45 50.25 -18.31
N SER A 483 -75.01 49.12 -18.77
CA SER A 483 -75.92 49.05 -19.92
C SER A 483 -77.06 48.13 -19.58
#